data_AF-A0A5M9MGH8-F1
#
_entry.id   AF-A0A5M9MGH8-F1
#
_cell.length_a   1.000
_cell.length_b   1.000
_cell.length_c   1.000
_cell.angle_alpha   90.00
_cell.angle_beta   90.00
_cell.angle_gamma   90.00
#
_symmetry.space_group_name_H-M   'P 1'
#
loop_
_entity.id
_entity.type
_entity.pdbx_description
1 polymer ?
#
loop_
_entity_poly.entity_id
_entity_poly.type
_entity_poly.pdbx_seq_one_letter_code
_entity_poly.pdbx_strand_id
1 'polypeptide(L)'
;MITRTLPFLIDGIESDIDRRFLDHFVYGFSRVLTLINDDSNPFKEILLPMATQHRGLMHSLMCLSGSHLSGMNPEPKVIERKYHHFHRAIRDLKNNIKASSQGSEEPELLVEDPIIASTIALSLNTICEGETNGEYRPHMDAARYLLVTQKPRNEKFRQFIVEFFQYHDVSNSITSLDRRPAHLNGELRLPDFVPHAQAGMFLGVFDGLFNYISEVTRLRDRIRKRHNEGHEPAVDYQILSEAVSIDSAIRAWETSHAANTPNWALAQLYRQSTWVYLYRTIRPSRPSEKIAQVVDDGLAYLDQLPQDAGAYSIVLMPLFLLGCSAFETRQRERIQGGFESLKAYSNLRNIEPALTVVEKVWEVMDQKMEESWDWEKIIQSMNMDFLIT
;
A
#
# COMPACT_ATOMS: atom_id res chain seq x y z
N MET A 1 -8.54 -43.86 -31.50
CA MET A 1 -7.82 -43.98 -30.21
C MET A 1 -8.06 -42.69 -29.44
N ILE A 2 -8.55 -42.77 -28.20
CA ILE A 2 -8.65 -41.60 -27.31
C ILE A 2 -7.32 -41.52 -26.58
N THR A 3 -6.50 -40.52 -26.90
CA THR A 3 -5.28 -40.21 -26.14
C THR A 3 -5.68 -39.78 -24.74
N ARG A 4 -5.34 -40.60 -23.73
CA ARG A 4 -5.57 -40.27 -22.32
C ARG A 4 -4.35 -39.50 -21.82
N THR A 5 -4.51 -38.20 -21.58
CA THR A 5 -3.47 -37.35 -21.00
C THR A 5 -3.46 -37.48 -19.48
N LEU A 6 -2.28 -37.35 -18.87
CA LEU A 6 -2.15 -37.25 -17.41
C LEU A 6 -2.69 -35.90 -16.90
N PRO A 7 -3.23 -35.83 -15.68
CA PRO A 7 -3.58 -34.56 -15.05
C PRO A 7 -2.34 -33.72 -14.78
N PHE A 8 -2.53 -32.40 -14.65
CA PHE A 8 -1.47 -31.50 -14.23
C PHE A 8 -1.13 -31.71 -12.75
N LEU A 9 0.15 -31.50 -12.40
CA LEU A 9 0.62 -31.66 -11.01
C LEU A 9 0.15 -30.51 -10.10
N ILE A 10 0.11 -29.29 -10.63
CA ILE A 10 -0.30 -28.09 -9.92
C ILE A 10 -1.34 -27.37 -10.78
N ASP A 11 -2.56 -27.24 -10.28
CA ASP A 11 -3.62 -26.52 -10.98
C ASP A 11 -3.23 -25.06 -11.21
N GLY A 12 -3.33 -24.59 -12.45
CA GLY A 12 -2.86 -23.26 -12.85
C GLY A 12 -1.41 -23.21 -13.32
N ILE A 13 -0.62 -24.28 -13.19
CA ILE A 13 0.72 -24.39 -13.80
C ILE A 13 0.67 -25.46 -14.90
N GLU A 14 0.13 -25.07 -16.05
CA GLU A 14 -0.28 -25.99 -17.12
C GLU A 14 0.59 -25.85 -18.38
N SER A 15 1.31 -24.73 -18.50
CA SER A 15 2.14 -24.38 -19.65
C SER A 15 3.52 -23.86 -19.22
N ASP A 16 4.45 -23.76 -20.17
CA ASP A 16 5.77 -23.18 -19.92
C ASP A 16 5.70 -21.69 -19.55
N ILE A 17 4.66 -20.97 -20.00
CA ILE A 17 4.43 -19.58 -19.60
C ILE A 17 4.01 -19.51 -18.13
N ASP A 18 3.22 -20.47 -17.65
CA ASP A 18 2.82 -20.52 -16.24
C ASP A 18 4.00 -20.82 -15.33
N ARG A 19 4.90 -21.72 -15.77
CA ARG A 19 6.17 -21.98 -15.08
C ARG A 19 7.01 -20.71 -15.02
N ARG A 20 7.11 -19.97 -16.12
CA ARG A 20 7.78 -18.67 -16.15
C ARG A 20 7.14 -17.65 -15.19
N PHE A 21 5.81 -17.61 -15.08
CA PHE A 21 5.13 -16.75 -14.09
C PHE A 21 5.42 -17.17 -12.66
N LEU A 22 5.45 -18.47 -12.38
CA LEU A 22 5.78 -19.00 -11.07
C LEU A 22 7.24 -18.69 -10.69
N ASP A 23 8.19 -18.94 -11.59
CA ASP A 23 9.60 -18.63 -11.38
C ASP A 23 9.81 -17.12 -11.15
N HIS A 24 9.15 -16.28 -11.97
CA HIS A 24 9.18 -14.83 -11.81
C HIS A 24 8.61 -14.39 -10.45
N PHE A 25 7.52 -15.01 -10.00
CA PHE A 25 6.92 -14.74 -8.69
C PHE A 25 7.87 -15.09 -7.54
N VAL A 26 8.46 -16.29 -7.58
CA VAL A 26 9.32 -16.83 -6.52
C VAL A 26 10.65 -16.08 -6.42
N TYR A 27 11.32 -15.84 -7.54
CA TYR A 27 12.70 -15.35 -7.53
C TYR A 27 12.84 -13.83 -7.72
N GLY A 28 11.84 -13.19 -8.33
CA GLY A 28 11.87 -11.75 -8.59
C GLY A 28 10.80 -11.01 -7.82
N PHE A 29 9.54 -11.21 -8.20
CA PHE A 29 8.46 -10.29 -7.89
C PHE A 29 8.02 -10.29 -6.43
N SER A 30 8.00 -11.44 -5.75
CA SER A 30 7.66 -11.49 -4.32
C SER A 30 8.56 -10.61 -3.44
N ARG A 31 9.81 -10.34 -3.87
CA ARG A 31 10.78 -9.51 -3.14
C ARG A 31 10.41 -8.02 -3.18
N VAL A 32 9.73 -7.55 -4.22
CA VAL A 32 9.37 -6.13 -4.35
C VAL A 32 8.03 -5.80 -3.70
N LEU A 33 7.37 -6.77 -3.08
CA LEU A 33 6.07 -6.64 -2.40
C LEU A 33 6.17 -6.61 -0.86
N THR A 34 7.36 -6.76 -0.30
CA THR A 34 7.59 -6.82 1.16
C THR A 34 9.00 -6.35 1.51
N LEU A 35 9.19 -5.94 2.77
CA LEU A 35 10.51 -5.62 3.32
C LEU A 35 11.43 -6.84 3.40
N ILE A 36 10.88 -8.06 3.43
CA ILE A 36 11.65 -9.30 3.59
C ILE A 36 12.15 -9.82 2.24
N ASN A 37 13.45 -9.70 2.04
CA ASN A 37 14.15 -10.15 0.84
C ASN A 37 14.85 -11.52 0.98
N ASP A 38 14.68 -12.21 2.10
CA ASP A 38 15.25 -13.54 2.33
C ASP A 38 14.22 -14.66 2.09
N ASP A 39 14.50 -15.86 2.61
CA ASP A 39 13.60 -17.01 2.45
C ASP A 39 12.37 -16.97 3.35
N SER A 40 12.34 -16.10 4.37
CA SER A 40 11.18 -15.86 5.23
C SER A 40 10.11 -14.95 4.62
N ASN A 41 10.23 -14.63 3.33
CA ASN A 41 9.27 -13.80 2.61
C ASN A 41 7.85 -14.41 2.69
N PRO A 42 6.84 -13.68 3.19
CA PRO A 42 5.49 -14.21 3.42
C PRO A 42 4.77 -14.63 2.14
N PHE A 43 5.07 -14.01 1.00
CA PHE A 43 4.49 -14.42 -0.28
C PHE A 43 4.99 -15.82 -0.68
N LYS A 44 6.25 -16.16 -0.32
CA LYS A 44 6.83 -17.49 -0.54
C LYS A 44 6.44 -18.49 0.54
N GLU A 45 6.53 -18.14 1.82
CA GLU A 45 6.32 -19.09 2.93
C GLU A 45 4.84 -19.33 3.25
N ILE A 46 3.97 -18.36 2.99
CA ILE A 46 2.55 -18.41 3.38
C ILE A 46 1.66 -18.54 2.15
N LEU A 47 1.73 -17.59 1.23
CA LEU A 47 0.78 -17.54 0.10
C LEU A 47 1.02 -18.63 -0.94
N LEU A 48 2.28 -18.93 -1.27
CA LEU A 48 2.57 -19.92 -2.30
C LEU A 48 2.15 -21.36 -1.89
N PRO A 49 2.47 -21.87 -0.68
CA PRO A 49 1.96 -23.18 -0.24
C PRO A 49 0.43 -23.23 -0.22
N MET A 50 -0.21 -22.15 0.22
CA MET A 50 -1.66 -22.02 0.18
C MET A 50 -2.20 -22.08 -1.26
N ALA A 51 -1.53 -21.44 -2.21
CA ALA A 51 -1.91 -21.45 -3.62
C ALA A 51 -1.79 -22.85 -4.24
N THR A 52 -0.78 -23.64 -3.88
CA THR A 52 -0.64 -25.02 -4.40
C THR A 52 -1.81 -25.93 -4.03
N GLN A 53 -2.56 -25.58 -2.99
CA GLN A 53 -3.74 -26.32 -2.51
C GLN A 53 -5.06 -25.68 -2.95
N HIS A 54 -5.04 -24.45 -3.48
CA HIS A 54 -6.25 -23.71 -3.82
C HIS A 54 -6.12 -23.00 -5.18
N ARG A 55 -6.82 -23.55 -6.17
CA ARG A 55 -6.80 -23.11 -7.57
C ARG A 55 -7.06 -21.62 -7.79
N GLY A 56 -8.06 -21.03 -7.12
CA GLY A 56 -8.41 -19.62 -7.31
C GLY A 56 -7.24 -18.69 -6.97
N LEU A 57 -6.65 -18.91 -5.79
CA LEU A 57 -5.43 -18.25 -5.34
C LEU A 57 -4.24 -18.47 -6.28
N MET A 58 -4.01 -19.69 -6.79
CA MET A 58 -2.95 -19.91 -7.78
C MET A 58 -3.16 -19.06 -9.05
N HIS A 59 -4.39 -19.03 -9.57
CA HIS A 59 -4.70 -18.15 -10.69
C HIS A 59 -4.51 -16.66 -10.34
N SER A 60 -4.85 -16.22 -9.12
CA SER A 60 -4.59 -14.84 -8.68
C SER A 60 -3.09 -14.51 -8.61
N LEU A 61 -2.25 -15.40 -8.07
CA LEU A 61 -0.79 -15.18 -8.00
C LEU A 61 -0.14 -15.17 -9.40
N MET A 62 -0.57 -16.06 -10.28
CA MET A 62 -0.06 -16.11 -11.66
C MET A 62 -0.52 -14.91 -12.48
N CYS A 63 -1.74 -14.43 -12.27
CA CYS A 63 -2.21 -13.16 -12.84
C CYS A 63 -1.32 -12.01 -12.38
N LEU A 64 -1.15 -11.87 -11.07
CA LEU A 64 -0.33 -10.84 -10.43
C LEU A 64 1.12 -10.86 -10.97
N SER A 65 1.74 -12.05 -11.03
CA SER A 65 3.07 -12.24 -11.61
C SER A 65 3.15 -11.90 -13.10
N GLY A 66 2.18 -12.35 -13.89
CA GLY A 66 2.07 -12.04 -15.32
C GLY A 66 1.88 -10.54 -15.59
N SER A 67 1.12 -9.85 -14.75
CA SER A 67 0.92 -8.39 -14.79
C SER A 67 2.22 -7.63 -14.61
N HIS A 68 3.00 -7.97 -13.59
CA HIS A 68 4.33 -7.39 -13.38
C HIS A 68 5.28 -7.71 -14.53
N LEU A 69 5.37 -8.98 -14.95
CA LEU A 69 6.26 -9.41 -16.02
C LEU A 69 5.92 -8.74 -17.36
N SER A 70 4.64 -8.60 -17.68
CA SER A 70 4.18 -7.91 -18.90
C SER A 70 4.53 -6.42 -18.92
N GLY A 71 4.60 -5.78 -17.74
CA GLY A 71 5.06 -4.40 -17.60
C GLY A 71 6.57 -4.25 -17.82
N MET A 72 7.36 -5.29 -17.58
CA MET A 72 8.81 -5.30 -17.89
C MET A 72 9.08 -5.65 -19.35
N ASN A 73 8.35 -6.64 -19.88
CA ASN A 73 8.49 -7.11 -21.25
C ASN A 73 7.13 -7.52 -21.84
N PRO A 74 6.52 -6.67 -22.70
CA PRO A 74 5.15 -6.84 -23.17
C PRO A 74 5.03 -7.87 -24.32
N GLU A 75 5.35 -9.13 -24.04
CA GLU A 75 5.20 -10.22 -25.00
C GLU A 75 3.71 -10.60 -25.16
N PRO A 76 3.17 -10.72 -26.39
CA PRO A 76 1.75 -11.04 -26.61
C PRO A 76 1.27 -12.30 -25.88
N LYS A 77 2.12 -13.34 -25.84
CA LYS A 77 1.81 -14.60 -25.15
C LYS A 77 1.73 -14.45 -23.63
N VAL A 78 2.57 -13.60 -23.05
CA VAL A 78 2.55 -13.27 -21.60
C VAL A 78 1.27 -12.51 -21.28
N ILE A 79 0.92 -11.51 -22.09
CA ILE A 79 -0.29 -10.71 -21.91
C ILE A 79 -1.55 -11.58 -22.00
N GLU A 80 -1.64 -12.42 -23.04
CA GLU A 80 -2.76 -13.36 -23.21
C GLU A 80 -2.89 -14.30 -22.00
N ARG A 81 -1.77 -14.87 -21.55
CA ARG A 81 -1.80 -15.83 -20.44
C ARG A 81 -2.13 -15.17 -19.10
N LYS A 82 -1.64 -13.94 -18.84
CA LYS A 82 -2.07 -13.13 -17.69
C LYS A 82 -3.59 -12.95 -17.68
N TYR A 83 -4.21 -12.56 -18.79
CA TYR A 83 -5.66 -12.39 -18.85
C TYR A 83 -6.41 -13.72 -18.66
N HIS A 84 -5.86 -14.84 -19.13
CA HIS A 84 -6.40 -16.15 -18.81
C HIS A 84 -6.48 -16.38 -17.30
N HIS A 85 -5.38 -16.12 -16.58
CA HIS A 85 -5.33 -16.24 -15.13
C HIS A 85 -6.27 -15.27 -14.42
N PHE A 86 -6.32 -14.00 -14.85
CA PHE A 86 -7.25 -13.01 -14.30
C PHE A 86 -8.71 -13.47 -14.38
N HIS A 87 -9.16 -13.91 -15.56
CA HIS A 87 -10.53 -14.38 -15.77
C HIS A 87 -10.86 -15.61 -14.92
N ARG A 88 -9.91 -16.54 -14.76
CA ARG A 88 -10.07 -17.72 -13.91
C ARG A 88 -10.20 -17.31 -12.43
N ALA A 89 -9.30 -16.45 -11.95
CA ALA A 89 -9.29 -15.96 -10.57
C ALA A 89 -10.60 -15.26 -10.19
N ILE A 90 -11.08 -14.33 -11.04
CA ILE A 90 -12.33 -13.61 -10.80
C ILE A 90 -13.54 -14.56 -10.82
N ARG A 91 -13.56 -15.53 -11.74
CA ARG A 91 -14.66 -16.49 -11.82
C ARG A 91 -14.70 -17.40 -10.59
N ASP A 92 -13.55 -17.90 -10.16
CA ASP A 92 -13.45 -18.77 -8.99
C ASP A 92 -13.85 -17.99 -7.71
N LEU A 93 -13.40 -16.74 -7.57
CA LEU A 93 -13.82 -15.86 -6.48
C LEU A 93 -15.35 -15.64 -6.47
N LYS A 94 -15.95 -15.33 -7.63
CA LYS A 94 -17.41 -15.17 -7.76
C LYS A 94 -18.19 -16.45 -7.43
N ASN A 95 -17.68 -17.60 -7.83
CA ASN A 95 -18.33 -18.89 -7.55
C ASN A 95 -18.28 -19.21 -6.05
N ASN A 96 -17.15 -18.96 -5.38
CA ASN A 96 -17.02 -19.16 -3.94
C ASN A 96 -17.96 -18.25 -3.14
N ILE A 97 -18.09 -16.99 -3.54
CA ILE A 97 -19.03 -16.05 -2.92
C ILE A 97 -20.49 -16.52 -3.11
N LYS A 98 -20.86 -16.98 -4.31
CA LYS A 98 -22.20 -17.49 -4.59
C LYS A 98 -22.54 -18.78 -3.83
N ALA A 99 -21.60 -19.72 -3.78
CA ALA A 99 -21.75 -20.97 -3.02
C ALA A 99 -21.99 -20.69 -1.53
N SER A 100 -21.28 -19.69 -0.99
CA SER A 100 -21.46 -19.23 0.40
C SER A 100 -22.84 -18.59 0.66
N SER A 101 -23.50 -18.04 -0.36
CA SER A 101 -24.81 -17.38 -0.25
C SER A 101 -26.03 -18.30 -0.42
N GLN A 102 -25.83 -19.55 -0.88
CA GLN A 102 -26.91 -20.50 -1.21
C GLN A 102 -26.95 -21.74 -0.29
N GLY A 103 -26.08 -21.82 0.73
CA GLY A 103 -26.07 -22.86 1.76
C GLY A 103 -26.88 -22.49 3.01
N SER A 104 -27.68 -23.44 3.50
CA SER A 104 -28.67 -23.37 4.58
C SER A 104 -28.13 -23.20 6.01
N GLU A 105 -28.87 -22.43 6.83
CA GLU A 105 -29.16 -22.52 8.29
C GLU A 105 -28.08 -22.85 9.36
N GLU A 106 -26.78 -22.86 9.06
CA GLU A 106 -25.72 -22.78 10.10
C GLU A 106 -24.87 -21.50 9.95
N PRO A 107 -24.81 -20.61 10.96
CA PRO A 107 -24.16 -19.30 10.86
C PRO A 107 -22.65 -19.36 11.16
N GLU A 108 -21.91 -20.24 10.48
CA GLU A 108 -20.44 -20.17 10.41
C GLU A 108 -20.02 -20.11 8.94
N LEU A 109 -20.14 -18.91 8.36
CA LEU A 109 -19.60 -18.52 7.06
C LEU A 109 -18.06 -18.62 7.07
N LEU A 110 -17.52 -19.83 6.98
CA LEU A 110 -16.07 -20.07 6.85
C LEU A 110 -15.65 -19.89 5.40
N VAL A 111 -15.50 -18.64 4.96
CA VAL A 111 -14.67 -18.38 3.78
C VAL A 111 -13.22 -18.67 4.18
N GLU A 112 -12.58 -19.54 3.42
CA GLU A 112 -11.24 -20.06 3.72
C GLU A 112 -10.17 -18.97 3.49
N ASP A 113 -9.09 -19.00 4.28
CA ASP A 113 -7.89 -18.15 4.16
C ASP A 113 -7.47 -17.87 2.67
N PRO A 114 -7.52 -18.83 1.73
CA PRO A 114 -7.22 -18.60 0.31
C PRO A 114 -8.08 -17.56 -0.40
N ILE A 115 -9.32 -17.35 0.03
CA ILE A 115 -10.23 -16.37 -0.60
C ILE A 115 -9.85 -14.94 -0.18
N ILE A 116 -9.45 -14.75 1.08
CA ILE A 116 -8.87 -13.50 1.58
C ILE A 116 -7.59 -13.20 0.81
N ALA A 117 -6.68 -14.19 0.73
CA ALA A 117 -5.44 -14.08 -0.03
C ALA A 117 -5.68 -13.77 -1.51
N SER A 118 -6.67 -14.41 -2.14
CA SER A 118 -7.03 -14.17 -3.54
C SER A 118 -7.52 -12.74 -3.77
N THR A 119 -8.30 -12.20 -2.82
CA THR A 119 -8.84 -10.83 -2.87
C THR A 119 -7.72 -9.80 -2.78
N ILE A 120 -6.75 -10.03 -1.88
CA ILE A 120 -5.57 -9.19 -1.73
C ILE A 120 -4.65 -9.26 -2.94
N ALA A 121 -4.40 -10.46 -3.50
CA ALA A 121 -3.62 -10.62 -4.71
C ALA A 121 -4.24 -9.89 -5.92
N LEU A 122 -5.58 -9.86 -6.01
CA LEU A 122 -6.28 -9.07 -7.03
C LEU A 122 -6.20 -7.57 -6.76
N SER A 123 -6.20 -7.12 -5.50
CA SER A 123 -5.91 -5.72 -5.16
C SER A 123 -4.49 -5.31 -5.56
N LEU A 124 -3.49 -6.17 -5.34
CA LEU A 124 -2.11 -5.93 -5.79
C LEU A 124 -2.01 -5.90 -7.32
N ASN A 125 -2.87 -6.64 -8.01
CA ASN A 125 -2.89 -6.66 -9.47
C ASN A 125 -3.21 -5.27 -10.04
N THR A 126 -4.11 -4.50 -9.41
CA THR A 126 -4.46 -3.14 -9.87
C THR A 126 -3.27 -2.18 -9.76
N ILE A 127 -2.45 -2.33 -8.71
CA ILE A 127 -1.18 -1.62 -8.51
C ILE A 127 -0.18 -1.97 -9.62
N CYS A 128 -0.06 -3.26 -9.91
CA CYS A 128 0.81 -3.75 -10.98
C CYS A 128 0.37 -3.30 -12.36
N GLU A 129 -0.95 -3.12 -12.56
CA GLU A 129 -1.52 -2.58 -13.78
C GLU A 129 -1.38 -1.06 -13.92
N GLY A 130 -1.16 -0.35 -12.82
CA GLY A 130 -1.17 1.11 -12.80
C GLY A 130 -2.57 1.66 -13.03
N GLU A 131 -3.59 0.95 -12.56
CA GLU A 131 -4.99 1.34 -12.67
C GLU A 131 -5.27 2.58 -11.80
N THR A 132 -6.01 3.54 -12.36
CA THR A 132 -6.26 4.85 -11.75
C THR A 132 -7.74 5.24 -11.67
N ASN A 133 -8.67 4.30 -11.87
CA ASN A 133 -10.11 4.57 -11.83
C ASN A 133 -10.79 3.93 -10.61
N GLY A 134 -10.03 3.60 -9.56
CA GLY A 134 -10.56 3.01 -8.33
C GLY A 134 -10.80 1.52 -8.39
N GLU A 135 -10.20 0.78 -9.32
CA GLU A 135 -10.36 -0.66 -9.50
C GLU A 135 -9.95 -1.46 -8.26
N TYR A 136 -9.03 -0.93 -7.44
CA TYR A 136 -8.62 -1.54 -6.17
C TYR A 136 -9.75 -1.52 -5.12
N ARG A 137 -10.71 -0.59 -5.22
CA ARG A 137 -11.71 -0.32 -4.18
C ARG A 137 -12.57 -1.53 -3.81
N PRO A 138 -13.20 -2.24 -4.78
CA PRO A 138 -14.01 -3.41 -4.45
C PRO A 138 -13.18 -4.53 -3.80
N HIS A 139 -11.89 -4.65 -4.15
CA HIS A 139 -11.00 -5.64 -3.55
C HIS A 139 -10.66 -5.29 -2.11
N MET A 140 -10.32 -4.03 -1.82
CA MET A 140 -10.07 -3.56 -0.46
C MET A 140 -11.33 -3.63 0.42
N ASP A 141 -12.51 -3.30 -0.13
CA ASP A 141 -13.78 -3.42 0.59
C ASP A 141 -14.13 -4.87 0.93
N ALA A 142 -13.94 -5.78 -0.04
CA ALA A 142 -14.11 -7.20 0.19
C ALA A 142 -13.10 -7.74 1.22
N ALA A 143 -11.82 -7.37 1.12
CA ALA A 143 -10.79 -7.77 2.07
C ALA A 143 -11.13 -7.28 3.49
N ARG A 144 -11.55 -6.01 3.63
CA ARG A 144 -12.00 -5.46 4.92
C ARG A 144 -13.15 -6.26 5.50
N TYR A 145 -14.19 -6.50 4.70
CA TYR A 145 -15.35 -7.28 5.14
C TYR A 145 -14.94 -8.68 5.61
N LEU A 146 -14.12 -9.38 4.83
CA LEU A 146 -13.65 -10.72 5.16
C LEU A 146 -12.80 -10.71 6.44
N LEU A 147 -11.86 -9.78 6.60
CA LEU A 147 -11.00 -9.72 7.79
C LEU A 147 -11.76 -9.38 9.09
N VAL A 148 -12.83 -8.58 9.00
CA VAL A 148 -13.70 -8.28 10.16
C VAL A 148 -14.59 -9.47 10.49
N THR A 149 -15.24 -10.03 9.49
CA THR A 149 -16.25 -11.08 9.70
C THR A 149 -15.62 -12.44 9.98
N GLN A 150 -14.39 -12.66 9.54
CA GLN A 150 -13.71 -13.94 9.63
C GLN A 150 -12.32 -13.71 10.21
N LYS A 151 -12.03 -14.41 11.29
CA LYS A 151 -10.68 -14.46 11.87
C LYS A 151 -9.94 -15.59 11.12
N PRO A 152 -8.91 -15.26 10.31
CA PRO A 152 -8.17 -16.29 9.58
C PRO A 152 -7.62 -17.33 10.57
N ARG A 153 -7.68 -18.62 10.20
CA ARG A 153 -7.33 -19.72 11.11
C ARG A 153 -5.83 -19.82 11.34
N ASN A 154 -5.06 -19.55 10.30
CA ASN A 154 -3.61 -19.52 10.38
C ASN A 154 -3.15 -18.16 10.95
N GLU A 155 -2.63 -18.15 12.17
CA GLU A 155 -2.21 -16.92 12.85
C GLU A 155 -1.07 -16.19 12.11
N LYS A 156 -0.12 -16.92 11.50
CA LYS A 156 0.94 -16.28 10.69
C LYS A 156 0.35 -15.57 9.47
N PHE A 157 -0.60 -16.22 8.79
CA PHE A 157 -1.32 -15.60 7.68
C PHE A 157 -2.16 -14.42 8.14
N ARG A 158 -2.87 -14.54 9.27
CA ARG A 158 -3.67 -13.47 9.87
C ARG A 158 -2.81 -12.24 10.16
N GLN A 159 -1.65 -12.43 10.79
CA GLN A 159 -0.74 -11.33 11.10
C GLN A 159 -0.24 -10.65 9.84
N PHE A 160 0.25 -11.42 8.86
CA PHE A 160 0.71 -10.91 7.58
C PHE A 160 -0.38 -10.12 6.85
N ILE A 161 -1.58 -10.68 6.73
CA ILE A 161 -2.64 -10.09 5.90
C ILE A 161 -3.26 -8.85 6.56
N VAL A 162 -3.34 -8.81 7.90
CA VAL A 162 -3.78 -7.63 8.64
C VAL A 162 -2.76 -6.50 8.50
N GLU A 163 -1.48 -6.80 8.67
CA GLU A 163 -0.40 -5.81 8.50
C GLU A 163 -0.38 -5.24 7.07
N PHE A 164 -0.48 -6.13 6.08
CA PHE A 164 -0.62 -5.77 4.67
C PHE A 164 -1.84 -4.88 4.42
N PHE A 165 -3.00 -5.28 4.90
CA PHE A 165 -4.23 -4.51 4.73
C PHE A 165 -4.14 -3.12 5.37
N GLN A 166 -3.62 -3.03 6.59
CA GLN A 166 -3.45 -1.78 7.32
C GLN A 166 -2.56 -0.79 6.57
N TYR A 167 -1.43 -1.27 6.03
CA TYR A 167 -0.55 -0.43 5.21
C TYR A 167 -1.30 0.18 4.03
N HIS A 168 -2.04 -0.65 3.29
CA HIS A 168 -2.76 -0.18 2.10
C HIS A 168 -3.94 0.73 2.45
N ASP A 169 -4.65 0.45 3.54
CA ASP A 169 -5.80 1.24 3.99
C ASP A 169 -5.39 2.65 4.46
N VAL A 170 -4.27 2.76 5.20
CA VAL A 170 -3.70 4.04 5.64
C VAL A 170 -3.18 4.84 4.45
N SER A 171 -2.37 4.21 3.58
CA SER A 171 -1.83 4.84 2.38
C SER A 171 -2.95 5.34 1.45
N ASN A 172 -4.03 4.57 1.28
CA ASN A 172 -5.18 4.98 0.48
C ASN A 172 -5.86 6.26 1.01
N SER A 173 -5.88 6.43 2.34
CA SER A 173 -6.52 7.59 2.96
C SER A 173 -5.81 8.93 2.69
N ILE A 174 -4.54 8.87 2.25
CA ILE A 174 -3.74 10.06 1.92
C ILE A 174 -4.06 10.59 0.51
N THR A 175 -4.58 9.74 -0.39
CA THR A 175 -4.90 10.10 -1.79
C THR A 175 -6.38 10.18 -2.11
N SER A 176 -7.24 9.72 -1.19
CA SER A 176 -8.70 9.65 -1.40
C SER A 176 -9.48 10.62 -0.52
N LEU A 177 -10.48 11.31 -1.07
CA LEU A 177 -11.35 12.22 -0.31
C LEU A 177 -12.42 11.51 0.52
N ASP A 178 -12.78 10.27 0.20
CA ASP A 178 -13.91 9.53 0.76
C ASP A 178 -13.51 8.24 1.49
N ARG A 179 -12.23 7.87 1.43
CA ARG A 179 -11.69 6.67 2.09
C ARG A 179 -10.95 7.04 3.36
N ARG A 180 -11.44 6.56 4.50
CA ARG A 180 -10.73 6.71 5.78
C ARG A 180 -10.28 5.37 6.31
N PRO A 181 -9.12 5.35 7.00
CA PRO A 181 -8.64 4.12 7.61
C PRO A 181 -9.76 3.58 8.49
N ALA A 182 -10.02 2.27 8.40
CA ALA A 182 -10.94 1.64 9.32
C ALA A 182 -10.49 2.00 10.74
N HIS A 183 -11.40 2.56 11.55
CA HIS A 183 -11.11 2.78 12.97
C HIS A 183 -10.83 1.41 13.59
N LEU A 184 -9.55 1.09 13.78
CA LEU A 184 -9.10 -0.08 14.52
C LEU A 184 -9.27 0.19 16.03
N ASN A 185 -10.47 0.60 16.43
CA ASN A 185 -10.90 0.51 17.80
C ASN A 185 -11.64 -0.82 17.90
N GLY A 186 -10.92 -1.91 18.21
CA GLY A 186 -11.50 -3.26 18.33
C GLY A 186 -10.76 -4.35 17.54
N GLU A 187 -11.54 -5.24 16.90
CA GLU A 187 -11.20 -6.62 16.49
C GLU A 187 -10.06 -6.81 15.47
N LEU A 188 -9.70 -5.74 14.75
CA LEU A 188 -8.59 -5.73 13.78
C LEU A 188 -7.31 -5.05 14.31
N ARG A 189 -7.27 -4.63 15.59
CA ARG A 189 -6.00 -4.25 16.21
C ARG A 189 -5.08 -5.46 16.31
N LEU A 190 -3.87 -5.32 15.79
CA LEU A 190 -2.75 -6.10 16.28
C LEU A 190 -2.49 -5.66 17.73
N PRO A 191 -2.22 -6.58 18.68
CA PRO A 191 -1.92 -6.22 20.05
C PRO A 191 -0.78 -5.18 20.11
N ASP A 192 -0.94 -4.15 20.95
CA ASP A 192 0.04 -3.04 21.11
C ASP A 192 1.45 -3.54 21.53
N PHE A 193 1.53 -4.79 22.02
CA PHE A 193 2.78 -5.47 22.35
C PHE A 193 2.61 -6.98 22.17
N VAL A 194 3.35 -7.57 21.22
CA VAL A 194 3.54 -9.03 21.14
C VAL A 194 4.95 -9.32 21.68
N PRO A 195 5.10 -9.71 22.96
CA PRO A 195 6.41 -10.05 23.51
C PRO A 195 6.96 -11.29 22.79
N HIS A 196 8.21 -11.17 22.31
CA HIS A 196 8.95 -12.14 21.48
C HIS A 196 8.60 -12.06 19.98
N ALA A 197 9.20 -11.08 19.32
CA ALA A 197 9.56 -11.06 17.88
C ALA A 197 8.63 -11.84 16.93
N GLN A 198 7.64 -11.15 16.35
CA GLN A 198 6.99 -11.54 15.08
C GLN A 198 6.06 -10.45 14.53
N ALA A 199 5.53 -9.55 15.38
CA ALA A 199 4.90 -8.31 14.92
C ALA A 199 5.97 -7.33 14.41
N GLY A 200 5.87 -6.93 13.15
CA GLY A 200 6.87 -6.08 12.48
C GLY A 200 7.78 -6.81 11.49
N MET A 201 7.50 -8.07 11.15
CA MET A 201 8.29 -8.79 10.15
C MET A 201 7.98 -8.37 8.70
N PHE A 202 6.75 -7.97 8.35
CA PHE A 202 6.35 -8.02 6.93
C PHE A 202 6.41 -6.67 6.20
N LEU A 203 5.86 -5.61 6.80
CA LEU A 203 5.90 -4.22 6.31
C LEU A 203 6.29 -3.23 7.42
N GLY A 204 6.45 -3.72 8.65
CA GLY A 204 6.88 -2.98 9.81
C GLY A 204 5.94 -1.82 10.10
N VAL A 205 4.64 -2.03 10.31
CA VAL A 205 3.67 -0.95 10.65
C VAL A 205 4.20 -0.15 11.87
N PHE A 206 4.98 0.91 11.57
CA PHE A 206 6.18 1.31 12.30
C PHE A 206 5.90 1.82 13.71
N ASP A 207 5.86 0.90 14.69
CA ASP A 207 5.78 1.18 16.13
C ASP A 207 4.73 2.26 16.50
N GLY A 208 3.62 2.33 15.74
CA GLY A 208 2.53 3.30 15.95
C GLY A 208 2.50 4.53 15.03
N LEU A 209 3.47 4.77 14.13
CA LEU A 209 3.44 5.94 13.22
C LEU A 209 2.19 6.01 12.34
N PHE A 210 1.67 4.87 11.88
CA PHE A 210 0.46 4.83 11.04
C PHE A 210 -0.79 5.29 11.79
N ASN A 211 -0.81 5.15 13.11
CA ASN A 211 -1.87 5.73 13.93
C ASN A 211 -1.83 7.25 13.84
N TYR A 212 -0.63 7.86 13.95
CA TYR A 212 -0.48 9.31 13.80
C TYR A 212 -0.84 9.77 12.39
N ILE A 213 -0.44 9.05 11.33
CA ILE A 213 -0.87 9.36 9.95
C ILE A 213 -2.40 9.38 9.86
N SER A 214 -3.06 8.35 10.40
CA SER A 214 -4.52 8.25 10.41
C SER A 214 -5.18 9.39 11.19
N GLU A 215 -4.61 9.78 12.34
CA GLU A 215 -5.09 10.92 13.13
C GLU A 215 -4.92 12.24 12.39
N VAL A 216 -3.78 12.44 11.70
CA VAL A 216 -3.54 13.61 10.85
C VAL A 216 -4.56 13.67 9.71
N THR A 217 -4.87 12.55 9.04
CA THR A 217 -5.90 12.50 8.00
C THR A 217 -7.26 12.94 8.53
N ARG A 218 -7.63 12.51 9.74
CA ARG A 218 -8.90 12.93 10.39
C ARG A 218 -8.90 14.42 10.75
N LEU A 219 -7.77 14.98 11.20
CA LEU A 219 -7.63 16.42 11.41
C LEU A 219 -7.82 17.17 10.08
N ARG A 220 -7.19 16.70 9.02
CA ARG A 220 -7.29 17.26 7.67
C ARG A 220 -8.73 17.31 7.18
N ASP A 221 -9.53 16.27 7.41
CA ASP A 221 -10.96 16.26 7.07
C ASP A 221 -11.77 17.29 7.81
N ARG A 222 -11.53 17.40 9.13
CA ARG A 222 -12.23 18.38 9.96
C ARG A 222 -11.90 19.79 9.51
N ILE A 223 -10.64 20.07 9.20
CA ILE A 223 -10.20 21.36 8.65
C ILE A 223 -10.88 21.61 7.31
N ARG A 224 -10.90 20.63 6.39
CA ARG A 224 -11.56 20.72 5.09
C ARG A 224 -13.05 20.99 5.23
N LYS A 225 -13.75 20.27 6.11
CA LYS A 225 -15.17 20.47 6.42
C LYS A 225 -15.42 21.90 6.92
N ARG A 226 -14.63 22.36 7.89
CA ARG A 226 -14.77 23.71 8.45
C ARG A 226 -14.52 24.81 7.42
N HIS A 227 -13.53 24.62 6.55
CA HIS A 227 -13.26 25.53 5.45
C HIS A 227 -14.44 25.60 4.47
N ASN A 228 -15.01 24.45 4.09
CA ASN A 228 -16.19 24.40 3.23
C ASN A 228 -17.45 25.02 3.89
N GLU A 229 -17.54 24.98 5.22
CA GLU A 229 -18.60 25.62 6.02
C GLU A 229 -18.37 27.13 6.25
N GLY A 230 -17.23 27.69 5.79
CA GLY A 230 -16.91 29.11 5.89
C GLY A 230 -16.43 29.55 7.27
N HIS A 231 -15.93 28.64 8.12
CA HIS A 231 -15.37 28.98 9.42
C HIS A 231 -13.97 29.61 9.29
N GLU A 232 -13.77 30.78 9.90
CA GLU A 232 -12.47 31.46 9.98
C GLU A 232 -12.03 31.72 11.44
N PRO A 233 -10.84 31.25 11.87
CA PRO A 233 -9.96 30.33 11.16
C PRO A 233 -10.57 28.92 11.04
N ALA A 234 -10.28 28.23 9.93
CA ALA A 234 -10.69 26.83 9.74
C ALA A 234 -10.02 25.91 10.79
N VAL A 235 -8.80 26.26 11.20
CA VAL A 235 -8.05 25.61 12.28
C VAL A 235 -8.37 26.32 13.60
N ASP A 236 -9.26 25.74 14.41
CA ASP A 236 -9.61 26.27 15.72
C ASP A 236 -8.65 25.80 16.84
N TYR A 237 -8.88 26.30 18.05
CA TYR A 237 -8.07 25.93 19.22
C TYR A 237 -8.08 24.42 19.50
N GLN A 238 -9.21 23.74 19.29
CA GLN A 238 -9.31 22.31 19.55
C GLN A 238 -8.46 21.51 18.54
N ILE A 239 -8.56 21.84 17.25
CA ILE A 239 -7.72 21.25 16.20
C ILE A 239 -6.24 21.53 16.47
N LEU A 240 -5.89 22.76 16.87
CA LEU A 240 -4.51 23.11 17.23
C LEU A 240 -4.01 22.29 18.44
N SER A 241 -4.83 22.13 19.48
CA SER A 241 -4.46 21.36 20.67
C SER A 241 -4.22 19.88 20.35
N GLU A 242 -5.08 19.29 19.52
CA GLU A 242 -4.91 17.91 19.04
C GLU A 242 -3.65 17.78 18.18
N ALA A 243 -3.42 18.71 17.26
CA ALA A 243 -2.22 18.72 16.42
C ALA A 243 -0.92 18.85 17.23
N VAL A 244 -0.91 19.67 18.29
CA VAL A 244 0.25 19.79 19.21
C VAL A 244 0.49 18.49 19.98
N SER A 245 -0.58 17.76 20.31
CA SER A 245 -0.46 16.44 20.97
C SER A 245 0.18 15.42 20.03
N ILE A 246 -0.25 15.38 18.77
CA ILE A 246 0.35 14.53 17.73
C ILE A 246 1.80 14.93 17.45
N ASP A 247 2.12 16.22 17.33
CA ASP A 247 3.51 16.71 17.15
C ASP A 247 4.40 16.24 18.31
N SER A 248 3.93 16.37 19.55
CA SER A 248 4.66 15.91 20.74
C SER A 248 4.90 14.39 20.70
N ALA A 249 3.90 13.62 20.27
CA ALA A 249 3.99 12.17 20.16
C ALA A 249 4.97 11.72 19.05
N ILE A 250 4.95 12.36 17.87
CA ILE A 250 5.91 12.10 16.78
C ILE A 250 7.34 12.47 17.20
N ARG A 251 7.51 13.54 18.00
CA ARG A 251 8.82 13.94 18.54
C ARG A 251 9.35 12.93 19.55
N ALA A 252 8.50 12.43 20.45
CA ALA A 252 8.87 11.45 21.46
C ALA A 252 8.98 10.01 20.92
N TRP A 253 8.46 9.75 19.72
CA TRP A 253 8.49 8.43 19.11
C TRP A 253 9.92 7.98 18.81
N GLU A 254 10.21 6.71 19.13
CA GLU A 254 11.45 6.02 18.85
C GLU A 254 11.14 4.68 18.18
N THR A 255 12.01 4.26 17.26
CA THR A 255 11.88 2.96 16.59
C THR A 255 12.57 1.86 17.40
N SER A 256 12.00 0.67 17.34
CA SER A 256 12.60 -0.57 17.86
C SER A 256 13.82 -1.04 17.05
N HIS A 257 14.04 -0.51 15.84
CA HIS A 257 15.17 -0.88 14.99
C HIS A 257 16.49 -0.26 15.49
N ALA A 258 17.58 -1.04 15.41
CA ALA A 258 18.90 -0.57 15.77
C ALA A 258 19.36 0.59 14.87
N ALA A 259 19.97 1.61 15.48
CA ALA A 259 20.47 2.78 14.77
C ALA A 259 21.44 2.40 13.64
N ASN A 260 21.46 3.21 12.57
CA ASN A 260 22.30 3.01 11.38
C ASN A 260 22.02 1.72 10.59
N THR A 261 20.84 1.12 10.73
CA THR A 261 20.37 0.04 9.85
C THR A 261 19.43 0.59 8.78
N PRO A 262 19.26 -0.11 7.63
CA PRO A 262 18.29 0.32 6.61
C PRO A 262 16.86 0.47 7.15
N ASN A 263 16.43 -0.43 8.04
CA ASN A 263 15.09 -0.36 8.66
C ASN A 263 14.97 0.83 9.61
N TRP A 264 16.05 1.21 10.31
CA TRP A 264 16.06 2.44 11.11
C TRP A 264 15.98 3.69 10.25
N ALA A 265 16.73 3.75 9.15
CA ALA A 265 16.67 4.89 8.21
C ALA A 265 15.27 5.03 7.60
N LEU A 266 14.66 3.91 7.19
CA LEU A 266 13.29 3.86 6.68
C LEU A 266 12.27 4.33 7.74
N ALA A 267 12.41 3.87 8.97
CA ALA A 267 11.61 4.34 10.10
C ALA A 267 11.73 5.86 10.32
N GLN A 268 12.95 6.43 10.25
CA GLN A 268 13.13 7.87 10.34
C GLN A 268 12.54 8.62 9.13
N LEU A 269 12.67 8.09 7.91
CA LEU A 269 12.03 8.63 6.71
C LEU A 269 10.49 8.73 6.89
N TYR A 270 9.86 7.68 7.43
CA TYR A 270 8.43 7.67 7.76
C TYR A 270 8.07 8.68 8.86
N ARG A 271 8.92 8.85 9.87
CA ARG A 271 8.72 9.87 10.91
C ARG A 271 8.75 11.28 10.32
N GLN A 272 9.70 11.58 9.43
CA GLN A 272 9.78 12.89 8.76
C GLN A 272 8.59 13.14 7.84
N SER A 273 8.19 12.16 7.04
CA SER A 273 7.03 12.29 6.15
C SER A 273 5.71 12.48 6.93
N THR A 274 5.55 11.78 8.06
CA THR A 274 4.40 11.94 8.97
C THR A 274 4.36 13.35 9.57
N TRP A 275 5.51 13.87 10.00
CA TRP A 275 5.58 15.24 10.54
C TRP A 275 5.25 16.29 9.48
N VAL A 276 5.79 16.13 8.28
CA VAL A 276 5.49 17.01 7.13
C VAL A 276 4.00 16.98 6.80
N TYR A 277 3.37 15.81 6.82
CA TYR A 277 1.94 15.66 6.61
C TYR A 277 1.12 16.43 7.68
N LEU A 278 1.50 16.31 8.96
CA LEU A 278 0.89 17.07 10.05
C LEU A 278 1.07 18.58 9.84
N TYR A 279 2.30 19.03 9.60
CA TYR A 279 2.62 20.45 9.43
C TYR A 279 1.82 21.07 8.29
N ARG A 280 1.79 20.40 7.13
CA ARG A 280 1.00 20.84 5.96
C ARG A 280 -0.48 20.80 6.20
N THR A 281 -0.96 19.92 7.07
CA THR A 281 -2.39 19.85 7.42
C THR A 281 -2.84 21.09 8.21
N ILE A 282 -2.03 21.57 9.15
CA ILE A 282 -2.43 22.67 10.05
C ILE A 282 -1.94 24.07 9.65
N ARG A 283 -0.92 24.16 8.79
CA ARG A 283 -0.36 25.43 8.32
C ARG A 283 -0.83 25.76 6.91
N PRO A 284 -0.91 27.07 6.55
CA PRO A 284 -1.09 27.47 5.16
C PRO A 284 -0.03 26.82 4.28
N SER A 285 -0.39 26.48 3.04
CA SER A 285 0.52 25.81 2.10
C SER A 285 1.53 26.80 1.54
N ARG A 286 2.51 27.20 2.34
CA ARG A 286 3.53 28.20 2.01
C ARG A 286 4.94 27.68 2.33
N PRO A 287 5.97 28.16 1.61
CA PRO A 287 7.35 27.81 1.93
C PRO A 287 7.72 28.28 3.34
N SER A 288 8.50 27.46 4.04
CA SER A 288 9.01 27.74 5.38
C SER A 288 10.31 26.98 5.59
N GLU A 289 11.26 27.59 6.30
CA GLU A 289 12.52 26.93 6.68
C GLU A 289 12.28 25.59 7.40
N LYS A 290 11.20 25.51 8.21
CA LYS A 290 10.86 24.29 8.94
C LYS A 290 10.51 23.13 8.03
N ILE A 291 9.66 23.37 7.02
CA ILE A 291 9.26 22.31 6.09
C ILE A 291 10.40 21.96 5.15
N ALA A 292 11.16 22.96 4.70
CA ALA A 292 12.34 22.74 3.87
C ALA A 292 13.36 21.84 4.59
N GLN A 293 13.70 22.14 5.86
CA GLN A 293 14.62 21.34 6.64
C GLN A 293 14.14 19.89 6.80
N VAL A 294 12.86 19.68 7.15
CA VAL A 294 12.36 18.32 7.35
C VAL A 294 12.31 17.53 6.04
N VAL A 295 12.01 18.17 4.91
CA VAL A 295 12.10 17.52 3.59
C VAL A 295 13.56 17.12 3.28
N ASP A 296 14.53 17.97 3.58
CA ASP A 296 15.95 17.65 3.41
C ASP A 296 16.41 16.48 4.28
N ASP A 297 16.01 16.49 5.56
CA ASP A 297 16.31 15.41 6.50
C ASP A 297 15.66 14.10 6.03
N GLY A 298 14.42 14.13 5.57
CA GLY A 298 13.73 12.98 4.98
C GLY A 298 14.49 12.42 3.78
N LEU A 299 14.90 13.28 2.85
CA LEU A 299 15.70 12.88 1.70
C LEU A 299 17.09 12.35 2.12
N ALA A 300 17.70 12.88 3.18
CA ALA A 300 18.96 12.35 3.71
C ALA A 300 18.82 10.93 4.31
N TYR A 301 17.65 10.57 4.85
CA TYR A 301 17.35 9.19 5.25
C TYR A 301 17.07 8.29 4.05
N LEU A 302 16.41 8.82 3.01
CA LEU A 302 16.23 8.11 1.74
C LEU A 302 17.58 7.72 1.12
N ASP A 303 18.56 8.63 1.10
CA ASP A 303 19.90 8.39 0.56
C ASP A 303 20.69 7.30 1.31
N GLN A 304 20.29 6.98 2.55
CA GLN A 304 20.90 5.91 3.36
C GLN A 304 20.34 4.52 3.02
N LEU A 305 19.25 4.43 2.26
CA LEU A 305 18.65 3.15 1.89
C LEU A 305 19.49 2.44 0.81
N PRO A 306 19.83 1.15 1.00
CA PRO A 306 20.49 0.38 -0.05
C PRO A 306 19.57 0.22 -1.26
N GLN A 307 20.09 0.39 -2.47
CA GLN A 307 19.32 0.25 -3.72
C GLN A 307 18.72 -1.15 -3.93
N ASP A 308 19.23 -2.17 -3.25
CA ASP A 308 18.78 -3.56 -3.30
C ASP A 308 17.96 -4.00 -2.07
N ALA A 309 17.73 -3.09 -1.11
CA ALA A 309 16.98 -3.39 0.09
C ALA A 309 15.48 -3.49 -0.18
N GLY A 310 14.82 -4.41 0.51
CA GLY A 310 13.34 -4.56 0.49
C GLY A 310 12.64 -3.29 0.97
N ALA A 311 13.36 -2.37 1.61
CA ALA A 311 12.90 -1.03 1.99
C ALA A 311 12.16 -0.30 0.86
N TYR A 312 12.62 -0.44 -0.39
CA TYR A 312 11.97 0.22 -1.53
C TYR A 312 10.54 -0.26 -1.80
N SER A 313 10.12 -1.44 -1.29
CA SER A 313 8.75 -1.94 -1.44
C SER A 313 7.69 -1.06 -0.75
N ILE A 314 8.09 -0.09 0.09
CA ILE A 314 7.17 0.78 0.82
C ILE A 314 7.58 2.26 0.81
N VAL A 315 8.51 2.66 -0.06
CA VAL A 315 9.04 4.04 -0.09
C VAL A 315 8.13 5.00 -0.88
N LEU A 316 7.12 4.49 -1.60
CA LEU A 316 6.23 5.32 -2.41
C LEU A 316 5.47 6.36 -1.58
N MET A 317 4.84 5.96 -0.47
CA MET A 317 4.10 6.86 0.40
C MET A 317 4.97 7.99 1.00
N PRO A 318 6.12 7.74 1.64
CA PRO A 318 6.96 8.82 2.15
C PRO A 318 7.49 9.72 1.02
N LEU A 319 7.90 9.17 -0.13
CA LEU A 319 8.29 9.98 -1.29
C LEU A 319 7.15 10.89 -1.76
N PHE A 320 5.94 10.38 -1.82
CA PHE A 320 4.75 11.14 -2.18
C PHE A 320 4.50 12.30 -1.20
N LEU A 321 4.53 12.02 0.11
CA LEU A 321 4.29 13.04 1.15
C LEU A 321 5.37 14.13 1.18
N LEU A 322 6.64 13.74 1.07
CA LEU A 322 7.77 14.68 0.97
C LEU A 322 7.70 15.47 -0.34
N GLY A 323 7.42 14.79 -1.46
CA GLY A 323 7.30 15.36 -2.79
C GLY A 323 6.20 16.41 -2.86
N CYS A 324 5.01 16.06 -2.41
CA CYS A 324 3.91 17.00 -2.31
C CYS A 324 4.28 18.23 -1.47
N SER A 325 5.26 18.14 -0.57
CA SER A 325 5.69 19.20 0.36
C SER A 325 6.98 19.93 -0.03
N ALA A 326 7.56 19.59 -1.19
CA ALA A 326 8.81 20.14 -1.69
C ALA A 326 8.59 21.46 -2.45
N PHE A 327 8.78 22.58 -1.76
CA PHE A 327 8.68 23.92 -2.34
C PHE A 327 9.95 24.33 -3.11
N GLU A 328 11.11 23.78 -2.76
CA GLU A 328 12.38 24.17 -3.36
C GLU A 328 12.74 23.29 -4.57
N THR A 329 13.22 23.90 -5.66
CA THR A 329 13.57 23.19 -6.90
C THR A 329 14.58 22.05 -6.67
N ARG A 330 15.62 22.28 -5.84
CA ARG A 330 16.61 21.23 -5.50
C ARG A 330 15.99 20.01 -4.82
N GLN A 331 14.91 20.20 -4.06
CA GLN A 331 14.20 19.10 -3.40
C GLN A 331 13.36 18.34 -4.41
N ARG A 332 12.71 19.05 -5.36
CA ARG A 332 11.93 18.44 -6.44
C ARG A 332 12.79 17.52 -7.32
N GLU A 333 14.00 17.95 -7.68
CA GLU A 333 14.97 17.15 -8.43
C GLU A 333 15.36 15.86 -7.67
N ARG A 334 15.63 15.96 -6.37
CA ARG A 334 15.94 14.79 -5.53
C ARG A 334 14.74 13.84 -5.39
N ILE A 335 13.53 14.39 -5.26
CA ILE A 335 12.29 13.60 -5.22
C ILE A 335 12.11 12.84 -6.54
N GLN A 336 12.29 13.49 -7.69
CA GLN A 336 12.23 12.83 -9.00
C GLN A 336 13.22 11.66 -9.08
N GLY A 337 14.48 11.88 -8.69
CA GLY A 337 15.48 10.80 -8.63
C GLY A 337 15.10 9.65 -7.68
N GLY A 338 14.38 9.95 -6.59
CA GLY A 338 13.80 8.95 -5.69
C GLY A 338 12.72 8.10 -6.37
N PHE A 339 11.80 8.73 -7.11
CA PHE A 339 10.78 8.03 -7.90
C PHE A 339 11.39 7.18 -9.01
N GLU A 340 12.42 7.68 -9.71
CA GLU A 340 13.15 6.92 -10.72
C GLU A 340 13.83 5.68 -10.13
N SER A 341 14.50 5.82 -8.98
CA SER A 341 15.13 4.71 -8.27
C SER A 341 14.10 3.67 -7.84
N LEU A 342 12.95 4.11 -7.32
CA LEU A 342 11.85 3.24 -6.93
C LEU A 342 11.26 2.50 -8.15
N LYS A 343 11.09 3.18 -9.27
CA LYS A 343 10.62 2.58 -10.52
C LYS A 343 11.61 1.54 -11.05
N ALA A 344 12.90 1.83 -11.01
CA ALA A 344 13.95 0.90 -11.43
C ALA A 344 14.00 -0.35 -10.55
N TYR A 345 13.72 -0.23 -9.25
CA TYR A 345 13.69 -1.35 -8.31
C TYR A 345 12.47 -2.26 -8.50
N SER A 346 11.26 -1.71 -8.48
CA SER A 346 10.02 -2.50 -8.39
C SER A 346 9.29 -2.68 -9.72
N ASN A 347 9.52 -1.81 -10.70
CA ASN A 347 8.76 -1.71 -11.95
C ASN A 347 7.23 -1.63 -11.78
N LEU A 348 6.73 -1.29 -10.60
CA LEU A 348 5.30 -1.14 -10.37
C LEU A 348 4.76 0.08 -11.14
N ARG A 349 3.54 -0.04 -11.68
CA ARG A 349 2.96 0.98 -12.57
C ARG A 349 2.16 2.06 -11.83
N ASN A 350 1.91 1.92 -10.53
CA ASN A 350 1.32 2.97 -9.70
C ASN A 350 2.29 4.12 -9.37
N ILE A 351 3.60 3.91 -9.54
CA ILE A 351 4.65 4.91 -9.26
C ILE A 351 4.53 6.13 -10.17
N GLU A 352 4.25 5.91 -11.46
CA GLU A 352 4.10 6.97 -12.46
C GLU A 352 2.91 7.89 -12.14
N PRO A 353 1.68 7.37 -11.92
CA PRO A 353 0.55 8.15 -11.40
C PRO A 353 0.89 8.99 -10.15
N ALA A 354 1.60 8.40 -9.19
CA ALA A 354 1.99 9.10 -7.96
C ALA A 354 2.92 10.29 -8.25
N LEU A 355 3.92 10.11 -9.12
CA LEU A 355 4.82 11.19 -9.54
C LEU A 355 4.06 12.28 -10.30
N THR A 356 3.18 11.91 -11.22
CA THR A 356 2.36 12.88 -11.99
C THR A 356 1.52 13.76 -11.06
N VAL A 357 0.98 13.20 -9.98
CA VAL A 357 0.26 13.98 -8.95
C VAL A 357 1.21 14.93 -8.21
N VAL A 358 2.39 14.45 -7.80
CA VAL A 358 3.40 15.29 -7.12
C VAL A 358 3.81 16.47 -8.00
N GLU A 359 4.08 16.23 -9.29
CA GLU A 359 4.40 17.28 -10.26
C GLU A 359 3.24 18.26 -10.43
N LYS A 360 2.00 17.75 -10.45
CA LYS A 360 0.82 18.62 -10.49
C LYS A 360 0.69 19.48 -9.24
N VAL A 361 1.00 18.94 -8.07
CA VAL A 361 1.04 19.71 -6.82
C VAL A 361 2.08 20.83 -6.89
N TRP A 362 3.26 20.58 -7.49
CA TRP A 362 4.27 21.61 -7.71
C TRP A 362 3.79 22.73 -8.62
N GLU A 363 3.11 22.41 -9.73
CA GLU A 363 2.49 23.42 -10.59
C GLU A 363 1.49 24.29 -9.83
N VAL A 364 0.65 23.67 -8.97
CA VAL A 364 -0.33 24.39 -8.16
C VAL A 364 0.37 25.23 -7.08
N MET A 365 1.45 24.76 -6.47
CA MET A 365 2.25 25.56 -5.53
C MET A 365 2.78 26.83 -6.19
N ASP A 366 3.25 26.73 -7.44
CA ASP A 366 3.89 27.83 -8.15
C ASP A 366 2.87 28.86 -8.69
N GLN A 367 1.66 28.42 -9.05
CA GLN A 367 0.63 29.28 -9.65
C GLN A 367 -0.43 29.75 -8.66
N LYS A 368 -0.84 28.86 -7.74
CA LYS A 368 -2.01 29.01 -6.86
C LYS A 368 -1.73 28.39 -5.50
N MET A 369 -0.70 28.90 -4.85
CA MET A 369 -0.13 28.37 -3.61
C MET A 369 -1.16 27.94 -2.55
N GLU A 370 -2.19 28.73 -2.30
CA GLU A 370 -3.23 28.39 -1.30
C GLU A 370 -4.08 27.16 -1.69
N GLU A 371 -4.27 26.89 -2.98
CA GLU A 371 -4.99 25.70 -3.48
C GLU A 371 -4.15 24.41 -3.35
N SER A 372 -2.83 24.52 -3.20
CA SER A 372 -1.92 23.36 -3.08
C SER A 372 -2.02 22.62 -1.74
N TRP A 373 -2.76 23.18 -0.77
CA TRP A 373 -3.02 22.52 0.50
C TRP A 373 -3.77 21.21 0.31
N ASP A 374 -4.78 21.15 -0.58
CA ASP A 374 -5.72 20.03 -0.74
C ASP A 374 -5.34 19.13 -1.93
N TRP A 375 -4.22 18.40 -1.84
CA TRP A 375 -3.80 17.53 -2.95
C TRP A 375 -4.79 16.41 -3.27
N GLU A 376 -5.63 15.96 -2.34
CA GLU A 376 -6.71 15.02 -2.65
C GLU A 376 -7.75 15.62 -3.60
N LYS A 377 -8.05 16.93 -3.50
CA LYS A 377 -8.85 17.63 -4.51
C LYS A 377 -8.12 17.78 -5.84
N ILE A 378 -6.80 17.96 -5.82
CA ILE A 378 -5.98 17.98 -7.05
C ILE A 378 -6.08 16.62 -7.75
N ILE A 379 -5.87 15.51 -7.03
CA ILE A 379 -6.03 14.13 -7.52
C ILE A 379 -7.44 13.92 -8.10
N GLN A 380 -8.48 14.34 -7.38
CA GLN A 380 -9.86 14.26 -7.86
C GLN A 380 -10.05 15.05 -9.17
N SER A 381 -9.48 16.27 -9.27
CA SER A 381 -9.56 17.09 -10.49
C SER A 381 -8.83 16.48 -11.69
N MET A 382 -7.86 15.60 -11.43
CA MET A 382 -7.17 14.81 -12.46
C MET A 382 -7.95 13.55 -12.85
N ASN A 383 -9.10 13.27 -12.23
CA ASN A 383 -9.87 12.03 -12.37
C ASN A 383 -9.03 10.78 -12.06
N MET A 384 -8.21 10.83 -11.02
CA MET A 384 -7.35 9.73 -10.60
C MET A 384 -7.80 9.17 -9.25
N ASP A 385 -7.69 7.85 -9.10
CA ASP A 385 -8.04 7.10 -7.90
C ASP A 385 -7.21 5.81 -7.85
N PHE A 386 -6.12 5.84 -7.08
CA PHE A 386 -5.10 4.80 -7.03
C PHE A 386 -4.43 4.73 -5.64
N LEU A 387 -3.71 3.64 -5.39
CA LEU A 387 -2.97 3.40 -4.14
C LEU A 387 -1.52 3.89 -4.24
N ILE A 388 -1.06 4.66 -3.26
CA ILE A 388 0.35 5.09 -3.09
C ILE A 388 1.16 4.14 -2.20
N THR A 389 0.98 2.85 -2.44
CA THR A 389 1.62 1.75 -1.70
C THR A 389 2.70 1.09 -2.52
#